data_AF-A0A8J2ER40-F1
#
_entry.id   AF-A0A8J2ER40-F1
#
_cell.length_a   1.000
_cell.length_b   1.000
_cell.length_c   1.000
_cell.angle_alpha   90.00
_cell.angle_beta   90.00
_cell.angle_gamma   90.00
#
_symmetry.space_group_name_H-M   'P 1'
#
loop_
_entity.id
_entity.type
_entity.pdbx_description
1 polymer ?
#
loop_
_entity_poly.entity_id
_entity_poly.type
_entity_poly.pdbx_seq_one_letter_code
_entity_poly.pdbx_strand_id
1 'polypeptide(L)'
;MRPLLLFAFGILVEISTAISFLRERREKIHQQEKQQSPTTSSSCFDAGNWYHAFTGQWRHFSQGNQDAVLASLFDKRNLGLTNRFMVEFGYPAKDIASSYGNGHNLITSGLMQNWVLLDGGVSNSAIHLFQEFLTAQNVREVFQKHQVVPEPDYVSVDIDSCDLWLFMAITGGGKGGVRNKTQKNEEEDQGDGRTHGQELNSGARNEKDKTSAGTRRVLSLSGDTVNEKTSTTSTTAGSARTSIPALPAYRPRVMTVEYNSNYALGDFTSVRPAACSQYQWHQDNIYGASLSAIHLAAEQRGYKVVYVTPTLDVFLVREDLVCPGTALPIQTFASATGLSMHYAYTGGLGPREQLVGDARADIEDSV
;
A
#
# COMPACT_ATOMS: atom_id res chain seq x y z
N MET A 1 -18.14 -14.55 46.19
CA MET A 1 -17.26 -15.41 45.36
C MET A 1 -17.97 -16.21 44.24
N ARG A 2 -19.27 -16.01 43.95
CA ARG A 2 -19.97 -16.70 42.84
C ARG A 2 -20.08 -15.97 41.47
N PRO A 3 -19.86 -14.64 41.31
CA PRO A 3 -20.01 -14.01 40.00
C PRO A 3 -18.77 -14.15 39.08
N LEU A 4 -17.58 -14.39 39.63
CA LEU A 4 -16.34 -14.53 38.82
C LEU A 4 -16.29 -15.85 38.04
N LEU A 5 -16.84 -16.95 38.58
CA LEU A 5 -16.81 -18.26 37.91
C LEU A 5 -17.73 -18.33 36.69
N LEU A 6 -18.90 -17.67 36.72
CA LEU A 6 -19.83 -17.62 35.60
C LEU A 6 -19.28 -16.80 34.43
N PHE A 7 -18.55 -15.72 34.72
CA PHE A 7 -17.90 -14.88 33.71
C PHE A 7 -16.76 -15.63 33.00
N ALA A 8 -15.94 -16.39 33.75
CA ALA A 8 -14.88 -17.21 33.18
C ALA A 8 -15.42 -18.37 32.33
N PHE A 9 -16.56 -18.96 32.71
CA PHE A 9 -17.17 -20.05 31.94
C PHE A 9 -17.77 -19.56 30.61
N GLY A 10 -18.39 -18.38 30.59
CA GLY A 10 -18.88 -17.76 29.34
C GLY A 10 -17.77 -17.47 28.34
N ILE A 11 -16.64 -16.92 28.81
CA ILE A 11 -15.46 -16.64 27.97
C ILE A 11 -14.86 -17.93 27.38
N LEU A 12 -14.80 -19.02 28.17
CA LEU A 12 -14.29 -20.31 27.69
C LEU A 12 -15.18 -20.94 26.61
N VAL A 13 -16.51 -20.78 26.70
CA VAL A 13 -17.45 -21.28 25.69
C VAL A 13 -17.31 -20.49 24.38
N GLU A 14 -17.15 -19.17 24.43
CA GLU A 14 -16.93 -18.35 23.23
C GLU A 14 -15.58 -18.67 22.56
N ILE A 15 -14.51 -18.84 23.34
CA ILE A 15 -13.20 -19.25 22.81
C ILE A 15 -13.29 -20.63 22.15
N SER A 16 -13.97 -21.59 22.78
CA SER A 16 -14.16 -22.94 22.22
C SER A 16 -14.96 -22.94 20.92
N THR A 17 -15.98 -22.09 20.83
CA THR A 17 -16.80 -21.93 19.63
C THR A 17 -15.99 -21.27 18.50
N ALA A 18 -15.22 -20.23 18.81
CA ALA A 18 -14.31 -19.60 17.86
C ALA A 18 -13.24 -20.57 17.35
N ILE A 19 -12.61 -21.36 18.21
CA ILE A 19 -11.63 -22.39 17.82
C ILE A 19 -12.27 -23.45 16.92
N SER A 20 -13.49 -23.89 17.23
CA SER A 20 -14.20 -24.91 16.44
C SER A 20 -14.57 -24.38 15.06
N PHE A 21 -15.06 -23.14 14.98
CA PHE A 21 -15.34 -22.44 13.72
C PHE A 21 -14.06 -22.26 12.88
N LEU A 22 -12.94 -21.89 13.50
CA LEU A 22 -11.64 -21.74 12.83
C LEU A 22 -11.10 -23.07 12.30
N ARG A 23 -11.31 -24.17 13.05
CA ARG A 23 -10.93 -25.51 12.62
C ARG A 23 -11.73 -25.95 11.39
N GLU A 24 -13.04 -25.73 11.41
CA GLU A 24 -13.92 -26.04 10.29
C GLU A 24 -13.60 -25.17 9.06
N ARG A 25 -13.23 -23.89 9.27
CA ARG A 25 -12.80 -22.98 8.20
C ARG A 25 -11.49 -23.42 7.57
N ARG A 26 -10.50 -23.85 8.37
CA ARG A 26 -9.22 -24.39 7.89
C ARG A 26 -9.42 -25.70 7.11
N GLU A 27 -10.32 -26.56 7.56
CA GLU A 27 -10.66 -27.81 6.85
C GLU A 27 -11.35 -27.54 5.51
N LYS A 28 -12.24 -26.56 5.43
CA LYS A 28 -12.88 -26.14 4.17
C LYS A 28 -11.88 -25.55 3.17
N ILE A 29 -10.96 -24.70 3.63
CA ILE A 29 -9.88 -24.16 2.78
C ILE A 29 -9.02 -25.32 2.24
N HIS A 30 -8.62 -26.25 3.11
CA HIS A 30 -7.76 -27.36 2.70
C HIS A 30 -8.47 -28.37 1.78
N GLN A 31 -9.79 -28.52 1.92
CA GLN A 31 -10.60 -29.31 0.98
C GLN A 31 -10.77 -28.62 -0.37
N GLN A 32 -10.92 -27.29 -0.39
CA GLN A 32 -10.96 -26.50 -1.63
C GLN A 32 -9.62 -26.57 -2.38
N GLU A 33 -8.49 -26.47 -1.67
CA GLU A 33 -7.15 -26.62 -2.23
C GLU A 33 -6.91 -28.02 -2.83
N LYS A 34 -7.44 -29.08 -2.19
CA LYS A 34 -7.33 -30.46 -2.71
C LYS A 34 -8.20 -30.75 -3.93
N GLN A 35 -9.26 -29.98 -4.17
CA GLN A 35 -10.15 -30.15 -5.32
C GLN A 35 -9.69 -29.35 -6.55
N GLN A 36 -8.76 -28.42 -6.41
CA GLN A 36 -8.08 -27.78 -7.53
C GLN A 36 -6.91 -28.66 -8.01
N SER A 37 -7.17 -29.53 -8.97
CA SER A 37 -6.10 -30.15 -9.75
C SER A 37 -5.36 -29.08 -10.57
N PRO A 38 -4.01 -29.09 -10.63
CA PRO A 38 -3.26 -28.14 -11.45
C PRO A 38 -3.35 -28.57 -12.91
N THR A 39 -4.47 -28.29 -13.54
CA THR A 39 -4.73 -28.63 -14.95
C THR A 39 -5.12 -27.38 -15.72
N THR A 40 -4.14 -26.51 -15.89
CA THR A 40 -3.89 -25.69 -17.09
C THR A 40 -2.54 -25.03 -16.88
N SER A 41 -1.67 -25.07 -17.88
CA SER A 41 -0.55 -24.14 -17.99
C SER A 41 -1.16 -22.74 -17.95
N SER A 42 -1.20 -22.10 -16.78
CA SER A 42 -1.67 -20.71 -16.69
C SER A 42 -0.70 -19.88 -17.51
N SER A 43 -1.16 -19.34 -18.63
CA SER A 43 -0.41 -18.31 -19.33
C SER A 43 -0.13 -17.18 -18.34
N CYS A 44 1.11 -16.70 -18.32
CA CYS A 44 1.46 -15.46 -17.66
C CYS A 44 0.60 -14.30 -18.18
N PHE A 45 0.54 -13.20 -17.43
CA PHE A 45 -0.15 -11.98 -17.80
C PHE A 45 0.70 -11.14 -18.76
N ASP A 46 0.19 -10.92 -19.98
CA ASP A 46 0.81 -10.06 -20.97
C ASP A 46 0.47 -8.59 -20.68
N ALA A 47 1.31 -7.93 -19.87
CA ALA A 47 1.07 -6.57 -19.40
C ALA A 47 1.00 -5.54 -20.55
N GLY A 48 1.88 -5.68 -21.55
CA GLY A 48 1.94 -4.78 -22.70
C GLY A 48 0.69 -4.86 -23.57
N ASN A 49 0.30 -6.07 -23.97
CA ASN A 49 -0.91 -6.26 -24.76
C ASN A 49 -2.17 -5.86 -23.98
N TRP A 50 -2.23 -6.19 -22.68
CA TRP A 50 -3.32 -5.77 -21.81
C TRP A 50 -3.45 -4.24 -21.75
N TYR A 51 -2.34 -3.55 -21.50
CA TYR A 51 -2.33 -2.08 -21.38
C TYR A 51 -2.80 -1.39 -22.66
N HIS A 52 -2.32 -1.84 -23.82
CA HIS A 52 -2.74 -1.27 -25.10
C HIS A 52 -4.19 -1.59 -25.47
N ALA A 53 -4.73 -2.72 -25.02
CA ALA A 53 -6.12 -3.09 -25.24
C ALA A 53 -7.09 -2.47 -24.22
N PHE A 54 -6.60 -2.08 -23.04
CA PHE A 54 -7.43 -1.58 -21.96
C PHE A 54 -7.93 -0.15 -22.25
N THR A 55 -9.26 -0.02 -22.34
CA THR A 55 -9.94 1.26 -22.60
C THR A 55 -10.89 1.64 -21.45
N GLY A 56 -10.78 0.98 -20.30
CA GLY A 56 -11.68 1.15 -19.17
C GLY A 56 -11.53 2.52 -18.51
N GLN A 57 -12.53 3.39 -18.73
CA GLN A 57 -12.62 4.71 -18.10
C GLN A 57 -13.77 4.79 -17.07
N TRP A 58 -14.43 3.66 -16.79
CA TRP A 58 -15.61 3.62 -15.93
C TRP A 58 -15.23 3.50 -14.45
N ARG A 59 -16.14 3.97 -13.59
CA ARG A 59 -16.09 3.79 -12.14
C ARG A 59 -17.50 3.65 -11.59
N HIS A 60 -17.67 2.77 -10.62
CA HIS A 60 -18.94 2.59 -9.88
C HIS A 60 -18.84 3.22 -8.49
N PHE A 61 -17.73 3.00 -7.80
CA PHE A 61 -17.52 3.42 -6.42
C PHE A 61 -16.18 4.12 -6.21
N SER A 62 -15.10 3.67 -6.86
CA SER A 62 -13.77 4.25 -6.69
C SER A 62 -13.70 5.74 -7.09
N GLN A 63 -12.70 6.47 -6.58
CA GLN A 63 -12.50 7.90 -6.89
C GLN A 63 -12.26 8.16 -8.38
N GLY A 64 -11.46 7.32 -9.03
CA GLY A 64 -11.16 7.33 -10.46
C GLY A 64 -11.54 6.00 -11.11
N ASN A 65 -10.81 5.57 -12.14
CA ASN A 65 -11.10 4.34 -12.90
C ASN A 65 -10.55 3.05 -12.26
N GLN A 66 -10.20 3.04 -10.97
CA GLN A 66 -9.65 1.86 -10.30
C GLN A 66 -10.57 0.64 -10.42
N ASP A 67 -11.90 0.83 -10.31
CA ASP A 67 -12.86 -0.25 -10.51
C ASP A 67 -12.69 -0.95 -11.86
N ALA A 68 -12.49 -0.18 -12.94
CA ALA A 68 -12.30 -0.72 -14.28
C ALA A 68 -10.98 -1.47 -14.44
N VAL A 69 -9.92 -0.91 -13.87
CA VAL A 69 -8.58 -1.51 -13.90
C VAL A 69 -8.58 -2.84 -13.16
N LEU A 70 -9.11 -2.87 -11.92
CA LEU A 70 -9.14 -4.07 -11.09
C LEU A 70 -10.06 -5.14 -11.69
N ALA A 71 -11.25 -4.78 -12.17
CA ALA A 71 -12.14 -5.73 -12.84
C ALA A 71 -11.50 -6.33 -14.09
N SER A 72 -10.74 -5.54 -14.86
CA SER A 72 -10.00 -6.02 -16.02
C SER A 72 -8.83 -6.93 -15.62
N LEU A 73 -7.98 -6.51 -14.67
CA LEU A 73 -6.85 -7.31 -14.20
C LEU A 73 -7.30 -8.70 -13.71
N PHE A 74 -8.36 -8.74 -12.90
CA PHE A 74 -8.90 -9.98 -12.35
C PHE A 74 -9.81 -10.78 -13.28
N ASP A 75 -10.04 -10.32 -14.52
CA ASP A 75 -10.71 -11.13 -15.54
C ASP A 75 -9.86 -12.39 -15.82
N LYS A 76 -10.54 -13.53 -15.98
CA LYS A 76 -9.90 -14.85 -16.24
C LYS A 76 -9.04 -14.89 -17.51
N ARG A 77 -9.24 -13.94 -18.44
CA ARG A 77 -8.44 -13.78 -19.66
C ARG A 77 -7.09 -13.08 -19.40
N ASN A 78 -6.96 -12.41 -18.25
CA ASN A 78 -5.79 -11.66 -17.83
C ASN A 78 -5.12 -12.38 -16.65
N LEU A 79 -5.05 -11.79 -15.45
CA LEU A 79 -4.45 -12.45 -14.28
C LEU A 79 -5.38 -13.49 -13.66
N GLY A 80 -6.70 -13.29 -13.73
CA GLY A 80 -7.66 -14.09 -12.98
C GLY A 80 -7.50 -13.98 -11.46
N LEU A 81 -8.27 -14.78 -10.72
CA LEU A 81 -8.29 -14.83 -9.25
C LEU A 81 -7.77 -16.18 -8.76
N THR A 82 -7.22 -16.20 -7.54
CA THR A 82 -6.80 -17.42 -6.85
C THR A 82 -7.65 -17.64 -5.60
N ASN A 83 -7.27 -17.03 -4.48
CA ASN A 83 -7.92 -17.19 -3.17
C ASN A 83 -9.06 -16.19 -2.91
N ARG A 84 -9.27 -15.21 -3.79
CA ARG A 84 -10.28 -14.15 -3.67
C ARG A 84 -10.20 -13.40 -2.34
N PHE A 85 -8.98 -13.29 -1.81
CA PHE A 85 -8.67 -12.59 -0.58
C PHE A 85 -8.10 -11.22 -0.91
N MET A 86 -8.68 -10.18 -0.31
CA MET A 86 -8.15 -8.82 -0.41
C MET A 86 -7.85 -8.19 0.95
N VAL A 87 -6.98 -7.19 0.95
CA VAL A 87 -6.79 -6.29 2.09
C VAL A 87 -6.85 -4.85 1.60
N GLU A 88 -7.46 -3.96 2.37
CA GLU A 88 -7.48 -2.53 2.07
C GLU A 88 -7.24 -1.72 3.35
N PHE A 89 -6.35 -0.73 3.26
CA PHE A 89 -5.99 0.20 4.34
C PHE A 89 -6.49 1.61 4.00
N GLY A 90 -6.65 2.44 5.03
CA GLY A 90 -7.28 3.77 4.89
C GLY A 90 -8.72 3.69 4.45
N TYR A 91 -9.42 2.62 4.85
CA TYR A 91 -10.78 2.36 4.39
C TYR A 91 -11.70 3.58 4.65
N PRO A 92 -12.29 4.17 3.60
CA PRO A 92 -12.81 5.53 3.70
C PRO A 92 -14.24 5.66 4.26
N ALA A 93 -14.76 4.60 4.87
CA ALA A 93 -16.16 4.54 5.30
C ALA A 93 -16.36 3.67 6.55
N LYS A 94 -17.61 3.65 7.06
CA LYS A 94 -18.01 2.82 8.21
C LYS A 94 -18.77 1.56 7.79
N ASP A 95 -19.19 1.49 6.54
CA ASP A 95 -19.92 0.39 5.93
C ASP A 95 -19.53 0.28 4.45
N ILE A 96 -19.85 -0.86 3.81
CA ILE A 96 -19.56 -1.08 2.40
C ILE A 96 -20.35 -0.11 1.52
N ALA A 97 -21.63 0.12 1.82
CA ALA A 97 -22.54 0.86 0.94
C ALA A 97 -22.10 2.32 0.69
N SER A 98 -21.45 2.96 1.67
CA SER A 98 -20.97 4.34 1.58
C SER A 98 -19.49 4.47 1.19
N SER A 99 -18.78 3.36 1.03
CA SER A 99 -17.35 3.37 0.70
C SER A 99 -17.09 3.87 -0.72
N TYR A 100 -16.00 4.60 -0.89
CA TYR A 100 -15.41 4.91 -2.20
C TYR A 100 -14.02 4.26 -2.37
N GLY A 101 -13.70 3.29 -1.51
CA GLY A 101 -12.43 2.58 -1.53
C GLY A 101 -12.28 1.66 -2.75
N ASN A 102 -11.05 1.37 -3.11
CA ASN A 102 -10.69 0.59 -4.30
C ASN A 102 -11.26 -0.84 -4.27
N GLY A 103 -11.48 -1.40 -3.08
CA GLY A 103 -12.05 -2.74 -2.92
C GLY A 103 -13.58 -2.81 -3.00
N HIS A 104 -14.30 -1.68 -3.04
CA HIS A 104 -15.77 -1.68 -2.97
C HIS A 104 -16.36 -2.52 -4.11
N ASN A 105 -16.09 -2.18 -5.37
CA ASN A 105 -16.66 -2.90 -6.50
C ASN A 105 -16.26 -4.38 -6.51
N LEU A 106 -15.05 -4.70 -6.05
CA LEU A 106 -14.58 -6.08 -5.94
C LEU A 106 -15.39 -6.91 -4.93
N ILE A 107 -15.79 -6.30 -3.81
CA ILE A 107 -16.65 -6.92 -2.80
C ILE A 107 -18.09 -7.05 -3.32
N THR A 108 -18.69 -5.96 -3.80
CA THR A 108 -20.13 -5.94 -4.14
C THR A 108 -20.46 -6.71 -5.41
N SER A 109 -19.51 -6.87 -6.34
CA SER A 109 -19.65 -7.76 -7.51
C SER A 109 -19.45 -9.24 -7.18
N GLY A 110 -18.95 -9.56 -5.97
CA GLY A 110 -18.63 -10.94 -5.55
C GLY A 110 -17.31 -11.49 -6.12
N LEU A 111 -16.45 -10.64 -6.71
CA LEU A 111 -15.11 -11.05 -7.16
C LEU A 111 -14.24 -11.46 -5.96
N MET A 112 -14.20 -10.62 -4.93
CA MET A 112 -13.53 -10.92 -3.65
C MET A 112 -14.54 -11.49 -2.65
N GLN A 113 -14.17 -12.58 -1.99
CA GLN A 113 -15.05 -13.32 -1.09
C GLN A 113 -14.56 -13.31 0.36
N ASN A 114 -13.29 -12.98 0.56
CA ASN A 114 -12.69 -12.77 1.86
C ASN A 114 -11.93 -11.46 1.84
N TRP A 115 -12.02 -10.70 2.94
CA TRP A 115 -11.32 -9.44 3.04
C TRP A 115 -11.03 -9.07 4.48
N VAL A 116 -10.01 -8.23 4.63
CA VAL A 116 -9.69 -7.49 5.84
C VAL A 116 -9.65 -6.01 5.45
N LEU A 117 -10.47 -5.19 6.09
CA LEU A 117 -10.46 -3.73 5.90
C LEU A 117 -9.86 -3.11 7.16
N LEU A 118 -8.94 -2.17 7.02
CA LEU A 118 -8.32 -1.48 8.15
C LEU A 118 -8.43 0.04 8.01
N ASP A 119 -8.72 0.73 9.12
CA ASP A 119 -8.64 2.20 9.23
C ASP A 119 -8.14 2.59 10.62
N GLY A 120 -7.50 3.75 10.76
CA GLY A 120 -6.96 4.18 12.06
C GLY A 120 -8.02 4.67 13.06
N GLY A 121 -9.21 5.04 12.59
CA GLY A 121 -10.24 5.74 13.38
C GLY A 121 -11.59 5.02 13.49
N VAL A 122 -11.83 3.99 12.69
CA VAL A 122 -13.14 3.30 12.61
C VAL A 122 -12.98 1.79 12.67
N SER A 123 -13.94 1.12 13.31
CA SER A 123 -14.13 -0.33 13.23
C SER A 123 -15.59 -0.68 12.92
N ASN A 124 -15.81 -1.75 12.16
CA ASN A 124 -17.10 -2.38 11.98
C ASN A 124 -16.91 -3.89 11.70
N SER A 125 -17.14 -4.73 12.71
CA SER A 125 -16.95 -6.17 12.61
C SER A 125 -17.88 -6.84 11.61
N ALA A 126 -19.04 -6.26 11.29
CA ALA A 126 -20.00 -6.82 10.33
C ALA A 126 -19.45 -6.86 8.89
N ILE A 127 -18.44 -6.05 8.60
CA ILE A 127 -17.78 -5.98 7.30
C ILE A 127 -16.28 -6.33 7.39
N HIS A 128 -15.83 -6.89 8.52
CA HIS A 128 -14.41 -7.13 8.80
C HIS A 128 -13.54 -5.86 8.68
N LEU A 129 -14.08 -4.72 9.12
CA LEU A 129 -13.35 -3.47 9.30
C LEU A 129 -12.78 -3.38 10.72
N PHE A 130 -11.46 -3.32 10.82
CA PHE A 130 -10.75 -3.27 12.10
C PHE A 130 -10.04 -1.94 12.27
N GLN A 131 -10.09 -1.39 13.48
CA GLN A 131 -9.38 -0.17 13.80
C GLN A 131 -7.90 -0.49 14.09
N GLU A 132 -6.99 -0.15 13.18
CA GLU A 132 -5.55 -0.40 13.29
C GLU A 132 -4.77 0.81 12.77
N PHE A 133 -3.76 1.27 13.52
CA PHE A 133 -2.81 2.27 13.03
C PHE A 133 -1.58 1.56 12.47
N LEU A 134 -1.40 1.63 11.14
CA LEU A 134 -0.35 0.91 10.44
C LEU A 134 0.93 1.72 10.31
N THR A 135 2.05 1.01 10.43
CA THR A 135 3.41 1.51 10.25
C THR A 135 4.23 0.45 9.53
N ALA A 136 5.36 0.83 8.93
CA ALA A 136 6.29 -0.13 8.34
C ALA A 136 6.79 -1.18 9.35
N GLN A 137 6.79 -0.86 10.64
CA GLN A 137 7.26 -1.74 11.70
C GLN A 137 6.22 -2.78 12.12
N ASN A 138 4.92 -2.44 12.09
CA ASN A 138 3.86 -3.31 12.63
C ASN A 138 2.97 -3.97 11.56
N VAL A 139 3.00 -3.54 10.29
CA VAL A 139 2.01 -3.97 9.28
C VAL A 139 1.92 -5.49 9.13
N ARG A 140 3.06 -6.21 9.20
CA ARG A 140 3.08 -7.68 9.11
C ARG A 140 2.52 -8.36 10.36
N GLU A 141 2.71 -7.78 11.54
CA GLU A 141 2.10 -8.28 12.78
C GLU A 141 0.58 -8.11 12.73
N VAL A 142 0.12 -6.98 12.19
CA VAL A 142 -1.31 -6.72 11.99
C VAL A 142 -1.90 -7.68 10.95
N PHE A 143 -1.20 -7.95 9.84
CA PHE A 143 -1.63 -8.96 8.86
C PHE A 143 -1.73 -10.36 9.49
N GLN A 144 -0.74 -10.74 10.29
CA GLN A 144 -0.74 -12.01 11.00
C GLN A 144 -1.91 -12.09 12.00
N LYS A 145 -2.14 -11.02 12.78
CA LYS A 145 -3.26 -10.88 13.72
C LYS A 145 -4.61 -11.11 13.04
N HIS A 146 -4.78 -10.54 11.85
CA HIS A 146 -6.02 -10.66 11.05
C HIS A 146 -6.02 -11.82 10.07
N GLN A 147 -5.07 -12.75 10.20
CA GLN A 147 -5.00 -13.98 9.42
C GLN A 147 -4.99 -13.75 7.90
N VAL A 148 -4.35 -12.66 7.46
CA VAL A 148 -4.11 -12.41 6.04
C VAL A 148 -3.30 -13.57 5.47
N VAL A 149 -3.73 -14.10 4.33
CA VAL A 149 -3.02 -15.17 3.62
C VAL A 149 -1.67 -14.68 3.08
N PRO A 150 -0.62 -15.51 2.96
CA PRO A 150 0.71 -15.05 2.52
C PRO A 150 0.73 -14.41 1.12
N GLU A 151 -0.14 -14.88 0.22
CA GLU A 151 -0.23 -14.40 -1.17
C GLU A 151 -1.66 -13.98 -1.52
N PRO A 152 -2.20 -12.88 -0.95
CA PRO A 152 -3.56 -12.45 -1.25
C PRO A 152 -3.68 -12.04 -2.73
N ASP A 153 -4.89 -12.14 -3.30
CA ASP A 153 -5.11 -11.67 -4.67
C ASP A 153 -4.90 -10.16 -4.79
N TYR A 154 -5.28 -9.39 -3.75
CA TYR A 154 -5.23 -7.93 -3.79
C TYR A 154 -4.84 -7.29 -2.46
N VAL A 155 -4.03 -6.23 -2.51
CA VAL A 155 -3.80 -5.32 -1.38
C VAL A 155 -3.83 -3.86 -1.84
N SER A 156 -4.71 -3.03 -1.28
CA SER A 156 -4.76 -1.59 -1.52
C SER A 156 -4.03 -0.84 -0.39
N VAL A 157 -3.06 0.00 -0.75
CA VAL A 157 -2.29 0.85 0.19
C VAL A 157 -2.60 2.31 -0.09
N ASP A 158 -3.44 2.88 0.76
CA ASP A 158 -3.84 4.29 0.70
C ASP A 158 -4.05 4.77 2.14
N ILE A 159 -3.11 5.54 2.70
CA ILE A 159 -3.19 6.12 4.03
C ILE A 159 -2.80 7.61 4.02
N ASP A 160 -2.90 8.25 2.86
CA ASP A 160 -2.58 9.66 2.60
C ASP A 160 -1.16 10.10 3.04
N SER A 161 -0.18 9.18 3.16
CA SER A 161 1.10 9.51 3.80
C SER A 161 2.26 8.57 3.44
N CYS A 162 2.44 7.48 4.18
CA CYS A 162 3.63 6.62 4.13
C CYS A 162 3.42 5.32 3.34
N ASP A 163 2.63 5.43 2.27
CA ASP A 163 2.16 4.36 1.40
C ASP A 163 3.31 3.52 0.85
N LEU A 164 4.36 4.19 0.35
CA LEU A 164 5.59 3.56 -0.15
C LEU A 164 6.25 2.64 0.91
N TRP A 165 6.31 3.09 2.16
CA TRP A 165 6.99 2.35 3.23
C TRP A 165 6.17 1.19 3.76
N LEU A 166 4.84 1.31 3.74
CA LEU A 166 3.95 0.18 3.98
C LEU A 166 4.09 -0.88 2.88
N PHE A 167 4.08 -0.47 1.60
CA PHE A 167 4.35 -1.37 0.48
C PHE A 167 5.68 -2.12 0.67
N MET A 168 6.76 -1.40 0.98
CA MET A 168 8.10 -1.97 1.21
C MET A 168 8.13 -2.93 2.41
N ALA A 169 7.40 -2.63 3.48
CA ALA A 169 7.33 -3.47 4.66
C ALA A 169 6.48 -4.74 4.46
N ILE A 170 5.37 -4.63 3.73
CA ILE A 170 4.52 -5.79 3.38
C ILE A 170 5.33 -6.80 2.57
N THR A 171 6.08 -6.32 1.57
CA THR A 171 6.79 -7.14 0.58
C THR A 171 8.24 -7.45 0.95
N GLY A 172 8.78 -6.85 2.02
CA GLY A 172 10.18 -6.99 2.39
C GLY A 172 10.55 -8.29 3.10
N GLY A 173 11.27 -9.20 2.43
CA GLY A 173 11.82 -10.44 2.99
C GLY A 173 13.06 -10.89 2.20
N GLY A 174 14.10 -11.36 2.92
CA GLY A 174 15.48 -11.46 2.43
C GLY A 174 15.70 -12.27 1.14
N LYS A 175 16.46 -11.66 0.22
CA LYS A 175 17.18 -12.24 -0.94
C LYS A 175 16.41 -13.19 -1.84
N GLY A 176 15.68 -12.61 -2.80
CA GLY A 176 15.18 -13.28 -4.00
C GLY A 176 15.64 -12.58 -5.28
N GLY A 177 16.93 -12.29 -5.42
CA GLY A 177 17.48 -11.66 -6.63
C GLY A 177 18.86 -12.20 -6.96
N VAL A 178 18.92 -13.10 -7.95
CA VAL A 178 20.15 -13.53 -8.61
C VAL A 178 20.79 -12.29 -9.25
N ARG A 179 21.83 -11.73 -8.63
CA ARG A 179 22.66 -10.70 -9.28
C ARG A 179 23.50 -11.36 -10.37
N ASN A 180 23.06 -11.30 -11.62
CA ASN A 180 23.99 -11.33 -12.74
C ASN A 180 24.71 -9.98 -12.78
N LYS A 181 25.94 -9.96 -12.27
CA LYS A 181 26.87 -8.84 -12.51
C LYS A 181 27.24 -8.87 -13.98
N THR A 182 26.66 -7.99 -14.79
CA THR A 182 27.25 -7.60 -16.06
C THR A 182 28.00 -6.30 -15.83
N GLN A 183 29.31 -6.35 -16.11
CA GLN A 183 30.24 -5.23 -15.97
C GLN A 183 29.83 -4.08 -16.89
N LYS A 184 29.90 -2.85 -16.35
CA LYS A 184 29.92 -1.60 -17.12
C LYS A 184 31.12 -1.61 -18.06
N ASN A 185 30.87 -1.32 -19.33
CA ASN A 185 31.87 -0.67 -20.18
C ASN A 185 31.43 0.79 -20.35
N GLU A 186 32.36 1.67 -20.00
CA GLU A 186 32.31 3.10 -20.18
C GLU A 186 32.60 3.40 -21.66
N GLU A 187 31.76 4.21 -22.30
CA GLU A 187 32.15 4.98 -23.48
C GLU A 187 31.69 6.43 -23.25
N GLU A 188 32.70 7.30 -23.12
CA GLU A 188 32.61 8.74 -23.17
C GLU A 188 32.29 9.19 -24.61
N ASP A 189 31.43 10.19 -24.79
CA ASP A 189 31.55 11.09 -25.93
C ASP A 189 31.17 12.53 -25.54
N GLN A 190 31.97 13.47 -26.02
CA GLN A 190 31.96 14.90 -25.72
C GLN A 190 31.47 15.71 -26.94
N GLY A 191 30.81 16.84 -26.69
CA GLY A 191 30.64 17.95 -27.65
C GLY A 191 29.27 18.64 -27.50
N ASP A 192 29.17 19.81 -26.85
CA ASP A 192 29.26 21.18 -27.42
C ASP A 192 28.10 21.50 -28.40
N GLY A 193 27.27 22.55 -28.29
CA GLY A 193 27.15 23.71 -27.42
C GLY A 193 26.05 24.68 -27.92
N ARG A 194 25.94 25.83 -27.25
CA ARG A 194 25.24 27.10 -27.62
C ARG A 194 23.71 27.26 -27.48
N THR A 195 23.35 27.95 -26.38
CA THR A 195 22.65 29.27 -26.26
C THR A 195 21.63 29.75 -27.32
N HIS A 196 20.42 30.11 -26.85
CA HIS A 196 19.62 31.37 -26.98
C HIS A 196 18.23 31.02 -26.38
N GLY A 197 17.57 31.72 -25.45
CA GLY A 197 17.40 33.15 -25.25
C GLY A 197 15.96 33.52 -25.65
N GLN A 198 15.03 33.68 -24.69
CA GLN A 198 14.02 34.76 -24.63
C GLN A 198 12.92 34.51 -23.58
N GLU A 199 12.75 35.51 -22.71
CA GLU A 199 11.55 35.81 -21.93
C GLU A 199 10.33 36.01 -22.84
N LEU A 200 9.13 35.75 -22.34
CA LEU A 200 7.99 36.68 -22.42
C LEU A 200 6.88 36.28 -21.43
N ASN A 201 6.05 37.27 -21.16
CA ASN A 201 5.38 37.58 -19.90
C ASN A 201 3.87 37.28 -19.93
N SER A 202 3.28 37.19 -18.73
CA SER A 202 1.92 37.61 -18.35
C SER A 202 0.67 36.86 -18.86
N GLY A 203 -0.27 36.64 -17.93
CA GLY A 203 -1.68 36.39 -18.27
C GLY A 203 -2.49 35.76 -17.14
N ALA A 204 -3.46 36.50 -16.59
CA ALA A 204 -4.14 36.24 -15.34
C ALA A 204 -5.48 35.47 -15.47
N ARG A 205 -5.86 34.81 -14.35
CA ARG A 205 -7.22 34.57 -13.78
C ARG A 205 -8.28 33.81 -14.61
N ASN A 206 -8.80 32.71 -14.03
CA ASN A 206 -10.11 32.69 -13.37
C ASN A 206 -10.38 31.37 -12.60
N GLU A 207 -10.66 31.51 -11.30
CA GLU A 207 -11.80 30.98 -10.52
C GLU A 207 -12.84 30.13 -11.30
N LYS A 208 -13.45 29.02 -10.85
CA LYS A 208 -13.78 28.41 -9.55
C LYS A 208 -14.00 26.91 -9.83
N ASP A 209 -13.71 26.01 -8.87
CA ASP A 209 -14.75 25.05 -8.47
C ASP A 209 -14.48 24.40 -7.12
N LYS A 210 -15.57 24.22 -6.38
CA LYS A 210 -15.63 23.67 -5.02
C LYS A 210 -15.81 22.16 -5.11
N THR A 211 -15.01 21.38 -4.39
CA THR A 211 -15.45 20.08 -3.88
C THR A 211 -14.93 19.88 -2.46
N SER A 212 -15.84 19.45 -1.59
CA SER A 212 -15.66 19.33 -0.15
C SER A 212 -15.00 18.00 0.19
N ALA A 213 -13.87 18.03 0.90
CA ALA A 213 -13.35 16.89 1.63
C ALA A 213 -13.41 17.21 3.13
N GLY A 214 -14.08 16.33 3.87
CA GLY A 214 -14.42 16.49 5.28
C GLY A 214 -13.19 16.67 6.16
N THR A 215 -13.21 17.72 6.98
CA THR A 215 -12.23 17.97 8.03
C THR A 215 -12.29 16.89 9.10
N ARG A 216 -11.20 16.15 9.35
CA ARG A 216 -11.03 15.42 10.63
C ARG A 216 -10.50 16.42 11.67
N ARG A 217 -11.19 16.51 12.80
CA ARG A 217 -10.86 17.39 13.93
C ARG A 217 -10.76 16.59 15.22
N VAL A 218 -9.66 16.85 15.95
CA VAL A 218 -9.44 16.79 17.42
C VAL A 218 -9.12 15.42 18.08
N LEU A 219 -7.90 15.30 18.64
CA LEU A 219 -7.61 15.39 20.09
C LEU A 219 -6.09 15.26 20.32
N SER A 220 -5.42 16.37 20.62
CA SER A 220 -4.06 16.35 21.18
C SER A 220 -4.15 15.95 22.65
N LEU A 221 -3.56 14.82 23.02
CA LEU A 221 -3.32 14.50 24.42
C LEU A 221 -2.01 15.18 24.84
N SER A 222 -2.16 16.34 25.48
CA SER A 222 -1.11 16.93 26.32
C SER A 222 -0.94 16.05 27.56
N GLY A 223 0.15 15.28 27.60
CA GLY A 223 0.57 14.55 28.79
C GLY A 223 1.52 15.41 29.63
N ASP A 224 1.05 15.83 30.79
CA ASP A 224 1.82 16.56 31.78
C ASP A 224 3.00 15.72 32.32
N THR A 225 4.15 16.36 32.40
CA THR A 225 5.35 15.87 33.07
C THR A 225 5.14 15.79 34.59
N VAL A 226 5.30 14.60 35.17
CA VAL A 226 5.60 14.45 36.60
C VAL A 226 6.94 13.74 36.75
N ASN A 227 7.85 14.45 37.40
CA ASN A 227 9.23 14.08 37.68
C ASN A 227 9.25 13.36 39.03
N GLU A 228 9.59 12.06 39.08
CA GLU A 228 9.89 11.39 40.34
C GLU A 228 11.21 10.63 40.22
N LYS A 229 12.23 11.20 40.87
CA LYS A 229 13.55 10.57 41.08
C LYS A 229 13.40 9.49 42.15
N THR A 230 13.66 8.24 41.79
CA THR A 230 14.10 7.23 42.76
C THR A 230 15.30 6.46 42.19
N SER A 231 16.42 6.59 42.90
CA SER A 231 17.64 5.83 42.66
C SER A 231 17.51 4.45 43.28
N THR A 232 17.75 3.39 42.50
CA THR A 232 18.15 2.10 43.07
C THR A 232 19.08 1.37 42.13
N THR A 233 20.07 0.76 42.76
CA THR A 233 21.32 0.19 42.27
C THR A 233 21.17 -1.03 41.34
N SER A 234 22.20 -1.17 40.50
CA SER A 234 22.46 -2.22 39.53
C SER A 234 22.34 -3.66 40.06
N THR A 235 21.76 -4.54 39.26
CA THR A 235 22.21 -5.94 39.15
C THR A 235 22.09 -6.39 37.70
N THR A 236 23.24 -6.62 37.08
CA THR A 236 23.41 -7.03 35.69
C THR A 236 23.02 -8.50 35.53
N ALA A 237 21.88 -8.76 34.90
CA ALA A 237 21.54 -10.05 34.34
C ALA A 237 21.50 -9.90 32.82
N GLY A 238 22.45 -10.53 32.13
CA GLY A 238 22.51 -10.57 30.68
C GLY A 238 21.28 -11.29 30.12
N SER A 239 20.27 -10.51 29.71
CA SER A 239 19.14 -11.02 28.96
C SER A 239 19.59 -11.34 27.55
N ALA A 240 19.78 -12.63 27.26
CA ALA A 240 19.90 -13.12 25.90
C ALA A 240 18.62 -12.70 25.15
N ARG A 241 18.75 -11.66 24.32
CA ARG A 241 17.69 -11.20 23.42
C ARG A 241 17.49 -12.30 22.39
N THR A 242 16.63 -13.27 22.70
CA THR A 242 16.12 -14.22 21.71
C THR A 242 15.52 -13.40 20.58
N SER A 243 16.21 -13.36 19.44
CA SER A 243 15.74 -12.70 18.23
C SER A 243 14.41 -13.34 17.84
N ILE A 244 13.31 -12.59 17.98
CA ILE A 244 12.03 -12.98 17.39
C ILE A 244 12.29 -13.17 15.89
N PRO A 245 11.98 -14.34 15.30
CA PRO A 245 12.18 -14.54 13.87
C PRO A 245 11.40 -13.47 13.12
N ALA A 246 12.07 -12.80 12.18
CA ALA A 246 11.41 -11.82 11.33
C ALA A 246 10.20 -12.48 10.65
N LEU A 247 9.03 -11.84 10.76
CA LEU A 247 7.82 -12.34 10.11
C LEU A 247 8.05 -12.46 8.59
N PRO A 248 7.53 -13.53 7.95
CA PRO A 248 7.68 -13.71 6.52
C PRO A 248 7.04 -12.55 5.75
N ALA A 249 7.62 -12.20 4.61
CA ALA A 249 7.03 -11.25 3.69
C ALA A 249 5.73 -11.79 3.10
N TYR A 250 4.81 -10.88 2.80
CA TYR A 250 3.63 -11.15 2.01
C TYR A 250 3.93 -10.89 0.54
N ARG A 251 3.28 -11.65 -0.34
CA ARG A 251 3.45 -11.54 -1.79
C ARG A 251 2.10 -11.38 -2.50
N PRO A 252 1.37 -10.27 -2.28
CA PRO A 252 0.13 -10.02 -3.00
C PRO A 252 0.31 -10.15 -4.51
N ARG A 253 -0.70 -10.66 -5.22
CA ARG A 253 -0.63 -10.80 -6.69
C ARG A 253 -0.76 -9.45 -7.39
N VAL A 254 -1.68 -8.62 -6.90
CA VAL A 254 -1.89 -7.23 -7.32
C VAL A 254 -1.84 -6.33 -6.10
N MET A 255 -1.23 -5.16 -6.23
CA MET A 255 -1.31 -4.09 -5.23
C MET A 255 -1.66 -2.77 -5.88
N THR A 256 -2.37 -1.90 -5.16
CA THR A 256 -2.33 -0.46 -5.45
C THR A 256 -1.60 0.29 -4.35
N VAL A 257 -0.92 1.37 -4.74
CA VAL A 257 -0.25 2.30 -3.84
C VAL A 257 -0.62 3.71 -4.27
N GLU A 258 -1.15 4.52 -3.36
CA GLU A 258 -1.40 5.93 -3.61
C GLU A 258 -0.07 6.64 -3.92
N TYR A 259 -0.07 7.47 -4.97
CA TYR A 259 1.11 8.25 -5.34
C TYR A 259 0.82 9.73 -5.42
N ASN A 260 1.87 10.50 -5.20
CA ASN A 260 1.82 11.95 -5.30
C ASN A 260 2.15 12.38 -6.72
N SER A 261 1.10 12.76 -7.46
CA SER A 261 1.21 13.15 -8.86
C SER A 261 1.89 14.49 -9.08
N ASN A 262 2.11 15.30 -8.03
CA ASN A 262 2.77 16.60 -8.13
C ASN A 262 4.22 16.48 -8.60
N TYR A 263 4.86 15.32 -8.37
CA TYR A 263 6.24 15.08 -8.77
C TYR A 263 6.33 14.65 -10.23
N ALA A 264 7.31 15.19 -10.95
CA ALA A 264 7.60 14.81 -12.33
C ALA A 264 8.23 13.41 -12.40
N LEU A 265 8.11 12.74 -13.55
CA LEU A 265 8.85 11.52 -13.82
C LEU A 265 10.36 11.75 -13.67
N GLY A 266 11.03 10.90 -12.88
CA GLY A 266 12.45 11.02 -12.54
C GLY A 266 12.72 11.67 -11.17
N ASP A 267 11.70 12.25 -10.53
CA ASP A 267 11.77 12.67 -9.13
C ASP A 267 11.52 11.45 -8.21
N PHE A 268 12.33 11.26 -7.17
CA PHE A 268 12.24 10.14 -6.22
C PHE A 268 11.76 10.57 -4.83
N THR A 269 11.05 11.69 -4.72
CA THR A 269 10.59 12.22 -3.44
C THR A 269 9.51 11.35 -2.81
N SER A 270 9.59 11.14 -1.49
CA SER A 270 8.53 10.53 -0.67
C SER A 270 8.40 11.24 0.68
N VAL A 271 7.28 11.04 1.36
CA VAL A 271 7.21 11.27 2.82
C VAL A 271 8.27 10.38 3.49
N ARG A 272 9.12 10.97 4.34
CA ARG A 272 10.22 10.25 4.98
C ARG A 272 9.70 9.20 5.97
N PRO A 273 10.39 8.05 6.14
CA PRO A 273 10.04 7.07 7.17
C PRO A 273 9.91 7.68 8.58
N ALA A 274 10.81 8.61 8.92
CA ALA A 274 10.82 9.29 10.21
C ALA A 274 9.61 10.22 10.44
N ALA A 275 8.96 10.68 9.36
CA ALA A 275 7.79 11.54 9.43
C ALA A 275 6.47 10.75 9.52
N CYS A 276 6.47 9.44 9.25
CA CYS A 276 5.25 8.62 9.18
C CYS A 276 4.40 8.59 10.45
N SER A 277 5.03 8.70 11.62
CA SER A 277 4.29 8.75 12.90
C SER A 277 3.83 10.15 13.29
N GLN A 278 4.35 11.18 12.63
CA GLN A 278 4.14 12.58 12.98
C GLN A 278 3.20 13.29 12.00
N TYR A 279 3.18 12.84 10.75
CA TYR A 279 2.44 13.48 9.68
C TYR A 279 1.06 12.86 9.52
N GLN A 280 0.04 13.69 9.61
CA GLN A 280 -1.31 13.39 9.13
C GLN A 280 -1.60 14.32 7.98
N TRP A 281 -2.21 13.80 6.92
CA TRP A 281 -2.49 14.59 5.74
C TRP A 281 -3.46 15.73 6.03
N HIS A 282 -3.08 16.94 5.64
CA HIS A 282 -3.85 18.16 5.88
C HIS A 282 -4.38 18.80 4.58
N GLN A 283 -4.74 17.96 3.61
CA GLN A 283 -5.17 18.40 2.26
C GLN A 283 -4.10 19.18 1.52
N ASP A 284 -2.84 18.96 1.86
CA ASP A 284 -1.71 19.59 1.22
C ASP A 284 -0.95 18.62 0.31
N ASN A 285 0.02 19.14 -0.43
CA ASN A 285 0.78 18.38 -1.42
C ASN A 285 1.94 17.56 -0.80
N ILE A 286 1.96 17.34 0.51
CA ILE A 286 2.81 16.36 1.20
C ILE A 286 1.95 15.13 1.49
N TYR A 287 2.12 14.09 0.69
CA TYR A 287 1.51 12.78 0.86
C TYR A 287 2.25 11.79 -0.04
N GLY A 288 2.11 10.50 0.25
CA GLY A 288 2.64 9.41 -0.55
C GLY A 288 4.09 9.55 -1.01
N ALA A 289 4.34 9.04 -2.22
CA ALA A 289 5.62 9.14 -2.91
C ALA A 289 5.43 9.41 -4.39
N SER A 290 6.48 9.88 -5.06
CA SER A 290 6.49 10.02 -6.51
C SER A 290 6.33 8.68 -7.22
N LEU A 291 5.84 8.71 -8.47
CA LEU A 291 5.74 7.50 -9.30
C LEU A 291 7.10 6.81 -9.47
N SER A 292 8.20 7.57 -9.63
CA SER A 292 9.52 6.97 -9.81
C SER A 292 10.06 6.33 -8.53
N ALA A 293 9.74 6.86 -7.35
CA ALA A 293 10.07 6.20 -6.08
C ALA A 293 9.31 4.87 -5.92
N ILE A 294 8.00 4.85 -6.22
CA ILE A 294 7.20 3.62 -6.18
C ILE A 294 7.70 2.61 -7.21
N HIS A 295 8.02 3.03 -8.44
CA HIS A 295 8.59 2.14 -9.45
C HIS A 295 9.91 1.51 -9.00
N LEU A 296 10.83 2.31 -8.43
CA LEU A 296 12.10 1.80 -7.91
C LEU A 296 11.88 0.75 -6.80
N ALA A 297 11.00 1.05 -5.85
CA ALA A 297 10.64 0.13 -4.78
C ALA A 297 9.99 -1.15 -5.33
N ALA A 298 9.09 -1.03 -6.32
CA ALA A 298 8.44 -2.17 -6.96
C ALA A 298 9.45 -3.11 -7.63
N GLU A 299 10.41 -2.57 -8.39
CA GLU A 299 11.47 -3.35 -9.02
C GLU A 299 12.32 -4.10 -7.98
N GLN A 300 12.65 -3.45 -6.86
CA GLN A 300 13.40 -4.10 -5.78
C GLN A 300 12.61 -5.21 -5.04
N ARG A 301 11.28 -5.16 -5.12
CA ARG A 301 10.39 -6.10 -4.44
C ARG A 301 9.80 -7.16 -5.39
N GLY A 302 10.22 -7.20 -6.65
CA GLY A 302 9.73 -8.16 -7.64
C GLY A 302 8.29 -7.87 -8.08
N TYR A 303 7.98 -6.60 -8.33
CA TYR A 303 6.71 -6.12 -8.85
C TYR A 303 6.94 -5.22 -10.07
N LYS A 304 5.97 -5.22 -10.99
CA LYS A 304 5.95 -4.33 -12.17
C LYS A 304 4.80 -3.35 -12.06
N VAL A 305 5.06 -2.10 -12.42
CA VAL A 305 4.00 -1.11 -12.65
C VAL A 305 3.30 -1.47 -13.96
N VAL A 306 2.00 -1.74 -13.90
CA VAL A 306 1.20 -2.13 -15.09
C VAL A 306 0.22 -1.05 -15.52
N TYR A 307 -0.18 -0.17 -14.60
CA TYR A 307 -1.09 0.94 -14.86
C TYR A 307 -0.93 2.03 -13.80
N VAL A 308 -1.36 3.25 -14.14
CA VAL A 308 -1.47 4.37 -13.20
C VAL A 308 -2.81 5.04 -13.45
N THR A 309 -3.67 5.09 -12.43
CA THR A 309 -4.81 5.99 -12.43
C THR A 309 -4.26 7.38 -12.10
N PRO A 310 -4.30 8.35 -13.03
CA PRO A 310 -3.70 9.65 -12.78
C PRO A 310 -4.24 10.24 -11.49
N THR A 311 -3.33 10.84 -10.70
CA THR A 311 -3.70 11.61 -9.51
C THR A 311 -4.20 10.76 -8.32
N LEU A 312 -4.14 9.42 -8.41
CA LEU A 312 -4.65 8.49 -7.38
C LEU A 312 -3.66 7.32 -7.17
N ASP A 313 -3.85 6.20 -7.85
CA ASP A 313 -3.17 4.92 -7.56
C ASP A 313 -2.20 4.45 -8.65
N VAL A 314 -1.11 3.82 -8.22
CA VAL A 314 -0.20 3.01 -9.04
C VAL A 314 -0.55 1.54 -8.90
N PHE A 315 -0.76 0.84 -10.00
CA PHE A 315 -1.10 -0.59 -10.03
C PHE A 315 0.15 -1.43 -10.22
N LEU A 316 0.42 -2.29 -9.25
CA LEU A 316 1.57 -3.18 -9.21
C LEU A 316 1.12 -4.63 -9.38
N VAL A 317 1.79 -5.38 -10.25
CA VAL A 317 1.58 -6.83 -10.42
C VAL A 317 2.86 -7.55 -10.07
N ARG A 318 2.75 -8.65 -9.34
CA ARG A 318 3.90 -9.49 -8.97
C ARG A 318 4.62 -10.00 -10.22
N GLU A 319 5.94 -9.83 -10.27
CA GLU A 319 6.74 -10.02 -11.49
C GLU A 319 6.68 -11.45 -12.04
N ASP A 320 6.62 -12.47 -11.19
CA ASP A 320 6.48 -13.88 -11.58
C ASP A 320 5.16 -14.20 -12.30
N LEU A 321 4.17 -13.30 -12.23
CA LEU A 321 2.91 -13.41 -12.96
C LEU A 321 2.94 -12.70 -14.32
N VAL A 322 3.92 -11.83 -14.58
CA VAL A 322 4.03 -11.07 -15.83
C VAL A 322 4.82 -11.86 -16.87
N CYS A 323 4.36 -11.87 -18.13
CA CYS A 323 5.11 -12.54 -19.18
C CYS A 323 6.48 -11.90 -19.41
N PRO A 324 7.56 -12.69 -19.56
CA PRO A 324 8.87 -12.14 -19.88
C PRO A 324 8.84 -11.26 -21.14
N GLY A 325 9.36 -10.05 -21.03
CA GLY A 325 9.44 -9.09 -22.15
C GLY A 325 8.17 -8.30 -22.45
N THR A 326 7.08 -8.46 -21.67
CA THR A 326 5.84 -7.70 -21.87
C THR A 326 5.65 -6.57 -20.86
N ALA A 327 6.56 -6.42 -19.88
CA ALA A 327 6.52 -5.32 -18.94
C ALA A 327 6.69 -3.96 -19.63
N LEU A 328 5.99 -2.95 -19.13
CA LEU A 328 5.99 -1.60 -19.70
C LEU A 328 7.16 -0.78 -19.17
N PRO A 329 7.84 0.03 -20.01
CA PRO A 329 8.79 1.02 -19.52
C PRO A 329 8.05 2.10 -18.74
N ILE A 330 8.64 2.63 -17.66
CA ILE A 330 7.99 3.63 -16.80
C ILE A 330 7.57 4.90 -17.58
N GLN A 331 8.27 5.23 -18.67
CA GLN A 331 7.93 6.36 -19.55
C GLN A 331 6.52 6.26 -20.15
N THR A 332 5.96 5.05 -20.23
CA THR A 332 4.56 4.81 -20.61
C THR A 332 3.59 5.64 -19.77
N PHE A 333 3.94 5.91 -18.51
CA PHE A 333 3.09 6.60 -17.54
C PHE A 333 3.47 8.07 -17.31
N ALA A 334 4.33 8.65 -18.17
CA ALA A 334 4.82 10.02 -17.99
C ALA A 334 3.71 11.07 -17.87
N SER A 335 2.61 10.90 -18.62
CA SER A 335 1.45 11.82 -18.60
C SER A 335 0.68 11.81 -17.28
N ALA A 336 0.93 10.84 -16.40
CA ALA A 336 0.33 10.77 -15.06
C ALA A 336 1.20 11.47 -14.00
N THR A 337 2.29 12.14 -14.38
CA THR A 337 3.23 12.81 -13.45
C THR A 337 3.24 14.32 -13.66
N GLY A 338 3.70 15.08 -12.67
CA GLY A 338 3.68 16.55 -12.70
C GLY A 338 2.28 17.17 -12.71
N LEU A 339 1.26 16.41 -12.29
CA LEU A 339 -0.13 16.86 -12.20
C LEU A 339 -0.35 17.47 -10.83
N SER A 340 -0.56 18.79 -10.80
CA SER A 340 -0.72 19.53 -9.56
C SER A 340 -2.01 19.16 -8.84
N MET A 341 -1.90 18.87 -7.55
CA MET A 341 -3.00 18.40 -6.72
C MET A 341 -2.79 18.86 -5.27
N HIS A 342 -3.91 19.14 -4.60
CA HIS A 342 -3.96 19.60 -3.22
C HIS A 342 -3.31 20.96 -2.97
N TYR A 343 -3.46 21.50 -1.76
CA TYR A 343 -2.95 22.81 -1.43
C TYR A 343 -1.44 22.79 -1.21
N ALA A 344 -0.78 23.93 -1.43
CA ALA A 344 0.63 24.04 -1.08
C ALA A 344 0.79 23.89 0.45
N TYR A 345 1.76 23.07 0.87
CA TYR A 345 2.12 22.95 2.28
C TYR A 345 2.53 24.30 2.86
N THR A 346 2.00 24.64 4.03
CA THR A 346 2.14 25.96 4.66
C THR A 346 3.15 26.01 5.81
N GLY A 347 3.83 24.90 6.14
CA GLY A 347 4.82 24.85 7.22
C GLY A 347 4.28 24.49 8.60
N GLY A 348 3.00 24.10 8.71
CA GLY A 348 2.33 23.85 10.01
C GLY A 348 2.93 22.73 10.86
N LEU A 349 3.77 21.86 10.27
CA LEU A 349 4.45 20.74 10.94
C LEU A 349 5.99 20.87 10.85
N GLY A 350 6.50 22.06 10.55
CA GLY A 350 7.93 22.33 10.41
C GLY A 350 8.41 22.49 8.96
N PRO A 351 9.73 22.49 8.72
CA PRO A 351 10.30 22.59 7.38
C PRO A 351 9.93 21.38 6.50
N ARG A 352 9.63 21.64 5.21
CA ARG A 352 9.24 20.59 4.25
C ARG A 352 10.29 19.48 4.15
N GLU A 353 11.56 19.83 4.25
CA GLU A 353 12.70 18.92 4.09
C GLU A 353 12.81 17.88 5.21
N GLN A 354 12.16 18.14 6.36
CA GLN A 354 12.03 17.19 7.46
C GLN A 354 10.90 16.17 7.22
N LEU A 355 9.93 16.51 6.38
CA LEU A 355 8.76 15.68 6.09
C LEU A 355 8.96 14.84 4.82
N VAL A 356 9.55 15.42 3.78
CA VAL A 356 9.79 14.75 2.49
C VAL A 356 11.26 14.74 2.11
N GLY A 357 11.66 13.77 1.31
CA GLY A 357 13.01 13.68 0.77
C GLY A 357 13.16 12.63 -0.32
N ASP A 358 14.33 12.62 -0.95
CA ASP A 358 14.73 11.61 -1.92
C ASP A 358 14.76 10.22 -1.26
N ALA A 359 13.94 9.30 -1.77
CA ALA A 359 13.74 7.98 -1.20
C ALA A 359 14.77 6.94 -1.67
N ARG A 360 15.65 7.27 -2.63
CA ARG A 360 16.51 6.26 -3.28
C ARG A 360 17.40 5.50 -2.29
N ALA A 361 18.12 6.23 -1.43
CA ALA A 361 19.01 5.61 -0.44
C ALA A 361 18.23 4.72 0.53
N ASP A 362 17.10 5.22 1.05
CA ASP A 362 16.25 4.47 1.98
C ASP A 362 15.65 3.20 1.34
N ILE A 363 15.31 3.26 0.05
CA ILE A 363 14.84 2.11 -0.73
C ILE A 363 15.98 1.10 -0.93
N GLU A 364 17.14 1.54 -1.41
CA GLU A 364 18.33 0.71 -1.66
C GLU A 364 18.88 0.02 -0.40
N ASP A 365 18.85 0.70 0.75
CA ASP A 365 19.28 0.16 2.04
C ASP A 365 18.27 -0.86 2.64
N SER A 366 17.06 -0.93 2.08
CA SER A 366 15.99 -1.85 2.52
C SER A 366 16.05 -3.25 1.86
N VAL A 367 17.16 -3.55 1.18
CA VAL A 367 17.47 -4.81 0.46
C VAL A 367 18.37 -5.72 1.31
#